data_AF-A0A350NXV3-F1
#
_entry.id   AF-A0A350NXV3-F1
#
_cell.length_a   1.000
_cell.length_b   1.000
_cell.length_c   1.000
_cell.angle_alpha   90.00
_cell.angle_beta   90.00
_cell.angle_gamma   90.00
#
_symmetry.space_group_name_H-M   'P 1'
#
loop_
_entity.id
_entity.type
_entity.pdbx_description
1 polymer ?
#
loop_
_entity_poly.entity_id
_entity_poly.type
_entity_poly.pdbx_seq_one_letter_code
_entity_poly.pdbx_strand_id
1 'polypeptide(L)'
;MSSSALNARQKELFGHPAGLFVLFFTEMWERFSYYGMRAILVLYLVSESTGKNPGLEWSNGDALALYGWYTMMVYVMSVPGGYIADKLLGQKKSVLVGGILLAIGHSTLAIEQMWAF
;
A
#
# COMPACT_ATOMS: atom_id res chain seq x y z
N MET A 1 -10.15 -25.55 -44.00
CA MET A 1 -10.97 -24.65 -43.16
C MET A 1 -10.77 -25.04 -41.70
N SER A 2 -10.80 -24.05 -40.80
CA SER A 2 -10.53 -24.08 -39.35
C SER A 2 -9.07 -23.81 -38.99
N SER A 3 -8.69 -22.75 -38.28
CA SER A 3 -9.40 -21.55 -37.85
C SER A 3 -8.31 -20.52 -37.54
N SER A 4 -8.42 -19.34 -38.14
CA SER A 4 -7.63 -18.17 -37.79
C SER A 4 -8.03 -17.68 -36.40
N ALA A 5 -7.46 -18.26 -35.34
CA ALA A 5 -7.53 -17.67 -34.02
C ALA A 5 -6.63 -16.44 -34.02
N LEU A 6 -7.26 -15.27 -34.05
CA LEU A 6 -6.66 -13.94 -34.08
C LEU A 6 -5.51 -13.86 -33.08
N ASN A 7 -4.30 -13.82 -33.60
CA ASN A 7 -3.11 -13.45 -32.85
C ASN A 7 -3.25 -11.95 -32.53
N ALA A 8 -4.02 -11.63 -31.50
CA ALA A 8 -4.10 -10.30 -30.95
C ALA A 8 -2.69 -10.01 -30.45
N ARG A 9 -1.87 -9.31 -31.26
CA ARG A 9 -0.51 -8.88 -30.88
C ARG A 9 -0.63 -8.27 -29.50
N GLN A 10 -0.20 -9.02 -28.50
CA GLN A 10 -0.11 -8.53 -27.14
C GLN A 10 0.87 -7.36 -27.24
N LYS A 11 0.41 -6.15 -26.93
CA LYS A 11 1.27 -4.97 -27.06
C LYS A 11 2.49 -5.22 -26.19
N GLU A 12 3.67 -5.22 -26.80
CA GLU A 12 4.94 -5.39 -26.12
C GLU A 12 5.62 -4.04 -25.97
N LEU A 13 6.28 -3.84 -24.85
CA LEU A 13 7.14 -2.70 -24.58
C LEU A 13 8.46 -3.26 -24.05
N PHE A 14 9.59 -2.84 -24.61
CA PHE A 14 10.93 -3.37 -24.28
C PHE A 14 11.00 -4.91 -24.22
N GLY A 15 10.28 -5.62 -25.09
CA GLY A 15 10.30 -7.09 -25.16
C GLY A 15 9.45 -7.82 -24.11
N HIS A 16 8.62 -7.09 -23.34
CA HIS A 16 7.70 -7.68 -22.37
C HIS A 16 6.25 -7.24 -22.63
N PRO A 17 5.24 -8.01 -22.18
CA PRO A 17 3.85 -7.60 -22.27
C PRO A 17 3.61 -6.23 -21.62
N ALA A 18 2.91 -5.31 -22.29
CA ALA A 18 2.67 -3.96 -21.79
C ALA A 18 1.96 -3.92 -20.43
N GLY A 19 1.19 -4.96 -20.09
CA GLY A 19 0.59 -5.11 -18.76
C GLY A 19 1.63 -5.20 -17.63
N LEU A 20 2.81 -5.75 -17.90
CA LEU A 20 3.90 -5.80 -16.93
C LEU A 20 4.37 -4.41 -16.52
N PHE A 21 4.40 -3.45 -17.45
CA PHE A 21 4.78 -2.07 -17.12
C PHE A 21 3.78 -1.42 -16.18
N VAL A 22 2.48 -1.66 -16.39
CA VAL A 22 1.44 -1.17 -15.49
C VAL A 22 1.62 -1.76 -14.09
N LEU A 23 1.87 -3.07 -14.00
CA LEU A 23 2.11 -3.75 -12.73
C LEU A 23 3.40 -3.24 -12.06
N PHE A 24 4.48 -3.05 -12.82
CA PHE A 24 5.74 -2.53 -12.32
C PHE A 24 5.57 -1.15 -11.68
N PHE A 25 4.94 -0.20 -12.38
CA PHE A 25 4.73 1.13 -11.83
C PHE A 25 3.77 1.11 -10.64
N THR A 26 2.74 0.27 -10.69
CA THR A 26 1.79 0.11 -9.57
C THR A 26 2.52 -0.39 -8.32
N GLU A 27 3.32 -1.45 -8.46
CA GLU A 27 4.14 -2.02 -7.39
C GLU A 27 5.17 -1.02 -6.86
N MET A 28 5.86 -0.32 -7.75
CA MET A 28 6.88 0.66 -7.40
C MET A 28 6.30 1.80 -6.55
N TRP A 29 5.16 2.37 -6.95
CA TRP A 29 4.50 3.44 -6.20
C TRP A 29 3.92 2.96 -4.87
N GLU A 30 3.38 1.75 -4.83
CA GLU A 30 2.93 1.14 -3.59
C GLU A 30 4.12 1.03 -2.61
N ARG A 31 5.24 0.47 -3.07
CA ARG A 31 6.42 0.20 -2.22
C ARG A 31 7.06 1.50 -1.77
N PHE A 32 7.13 2.50 -2.66
CA PHE A 32 7.57 3.84 -2.32
C PHE A 32 6.74 4.43 -1.17
N SER A 33 5.41 4.37 -1.28
CA SER A 33 4.49 4.88 -0.25
C SER A 33 4.68 4.13 1.07
N TYR A 34 4.73 2.80 1.02
CA TYR A 34 4.86 1.94 2.19
C TYR A 34 6.17 2.17 2.96
N TYR A 35 7.31 2.13 2.27
CA TYR A 35 8.61 2.35 2.91
C TYR A 35 8.82 3.79 3.33
N GLY A 36 8.33 4.76 2.54
CA GLY A 36 8.36 6.17 2.89
C GLY A 36 7.62 6.46 4.19
N MET A 37 6.38 5.98 4.32
CA MET A 37 5.59 6.11 5.55
C MET A 37 6.31 5.44 6.73
N ARG A 38 6.79 4.20 6.58
CA ARG A 38 7.51 3.47 7.65
C ARG A 38 8.77 4.18 8.13
N ALA A 39 9.48 4.86 7.23
CA ALA A 39 10.72 5.57 7.57
C ALA A 39 10.49 6.75 8.53
N ILE A 40 9.32 7.41 8.43
CA ILE A 40 8.99 8.60 9.24
C ILE A 40 7.96 8.32 10.34
N LEU A 41 7.26 7.19 10.31
CA LEU A 41 6.16 6.91 11.24
C LEU A 41 6.58 6.98 12.70
N VAL A 42 7.64 6.26 13.09
CA VAL A 42 8.09 6.24 14.49
C VAL A 42 8.58 7.63 14.91
N LEU A 43 9.29 8.35 14.01
CA LEU A 43 9.75 9.71 14.27
C LEU A 43 8.57 10.66 14.53
N TYR A 44 7.49 10.52 13.75
CA TYR A 44 6.26 11.28 13.94
C TYR A 44 5.58 10.96 15.27
N LEU A 45 5.44 9.67 15.62
CA LEU A 45 4.78 9.25 16.86
C LEU A 45 5.48 9.78 18.12
N VAL A 46 6.81 9.79 18.14
CA VAL A 46 7.59 10.17 19.33
C VAL A 46 7.92 11.67 19.39
N SER A 47 7.75 12.42 18.30
CA SER A 47 8.01 13.86 18.26
C SER A 47 7.05 14.61 19.18
N GLU A 48 7.53 15.72 19.76
CA GLU A 48 6.78 16.56 20.71
C GLU A 48 5.51 17.14 20.09
N SER A 49 4.44 17.23 20.88
CA SER A 49 3.14 17.75 20.43
C SER A 49 3.13 19.26 20.16
N THR A 50 3.99 20.03 20.85
CA THR A 50 3.95 21.51 20.85
C THR A 50 5.16 22.15 20.11
N GLY A 51 5.95 21.33 19.40
CA GLY A 51 7.15 21.79 18.69
C GLY A 51 6.89 22.45 17.32
N LYS A 52 7.97 22.80 16.62
CA LYS A 52 7.91 23.33 15.23
C LYS A 52 7.42 22.30 14.21
N ASN A 53 7.53 21.01 14.52
CA ASN A 53 7.02 19.89 13.73
C ASN A 53 6.29 18.95 14.68
N PRO A 54 5.01 19.24 14.97
CA PRO A 54 4.27 18.55 16.03
C PRO A 54 4.08 17.07 15.68
N GLY A 55 4.37 16.21 16.65
CA GLY A 55 4.09 14.78 16.62
C GLY A 55 3.00 14.39 17.62
N LEU A 56 2.97 13.10 17.99
CA LEU A 56 1.98 12.58 18.95
C LEU A 56 2.52 12.41 20.38
N GLU A 57 3.82 12.64 20.61
CA GLU A 57 4.45 12.55 21.93
C GLU A 57 4.27 11.17 22.62
N TRP A 58 4.26 10.09 21.84
CA TRP A 58 4.19 8.72 22.36
C TRP A 58 5.52 8.29 22.98
N SER A 59 5.45 7.31 23.88
CA SER A 59 6.65 6.63 24.36
C SER A 59 7.32 5.85 23.21
N ASN A 60 8.67 5.78 23.22
CA ASN A 60 9.41 4.98 22.25
C ASN A 60 8.97 3.50 22.23
N GLY A 61 8.62 2.96 23.41
CA GLY A 61 8.16 1.58 23.53
C GLY A 61 6.84 1.34 22.80
N ASP A 62 5.86 2.23 23.01
CA ASP A 62 4.53 2.12 22.38
C ASP A 62 4.60 2.36 20.87
N ALA A 63 5.41 3.32 20.43
CA ALA A 63 5.61 3.60 19.01
C ALA A 63 6.24 2.40 18.27
N LEU A 64 7.27 1.77 18.87
CA LEU A 64 7.89 0.57 18.31
C LEU A 64 6.97 -0.65 18.37
N ALA A 65 6.17 -0.79 19.43
CA ALA A 65 5.16 -1.84 19.52
C ALA A 65 4.12 -1.70 18.40
N LEU A 66 3.58 -0.50 18.18
CA LEU A 66 2.65 -0.24 17.07
C LEU A 66 3.29 -0.55 15.72
N TYR A 67 4.54 -0.13 15.50
CA TYR A 67 5.27 -0.44 14.27
C TYR A 67 5.42 -1.96 14.06
N GLY A 68 5.73 -2.72 15.13
CA GLY A 68 5.78 -4.18 15.11
C GLY A 68 4.44 -4.81 14.75
N TRP A 69 3.36 -4.40 15.41
CA TRP A 69 2.00 -4.86 15.10
C TRP A 69 1.59 -4.55 13.66
N TYR A 70 1.87 -3.33 13.19
CA TYR A 70 1.59 -2.90 11.84
C TYR A 70 2.30 -3.80 10.81
N THR A 71 3.61 -3.98 10.95
CA THR A 71 4.40 -4.80 10.02
C THR A 71 3.94 -6.26 10.01
N MET A 72 3.64 -6.84 11.18
CA MET A 72 3.09 -8.19 11.28
C MET A 72 1.72 -8.30 10.58
N MET A 73 0.82 -7.34 10.80
CA MET A 73 -0.51 -7.36 10.20
C MET A 73 -0.47 -7.29 8.68
N VAL A 74 0.49 -6.58 8.07
CA VAL A 74 0.66 -6.59 6.61
C VAL A 74 0.88 -8.02 6.07
N TYR A 75 1.70 -8.82 6.77
CA TYR A 75 1.91 -10.22 6.40
C TYR A 75 0.68 -11.08 6.70
N VAL A 76 0.07 -10.94 7.88
CA VAL A 76 -1.10 -11.74 8.26
C VAL A 76 -2.29 -11.47 7.34
N MET A 77 -2.57 -10.21 7.02
CA MET A 77 -3.69 -9.81 6.16
C MET A 77 -3.51 -10.22 4.70
N SER A 78 -2.30 -10.57 4.27
CA SER A 78 -2.05 -11.12 2.94
C SER A 78 -2.75 -12.47 2.74
N VAL A 79 -2.93 -13.27 3.79
CA VAL A 79 -3.61 -14.57 3.72
C VAL A 79 -5.10 -14.45 3.38
N PRO A 80 -5.94 -13.75 4.18
CA PRO A 80 -7.33 -13.54 3.80
C PRO A 80 -7.47 -12.70 2.54
N GLY A 81 -6.55 -11.74 2.28
CA GLY A 81 -6.52 -10.98 1.04
C GLY A 81 -6.37 -11.85 -0.20
N GLY A 82 -5.45 -12.81 -0.18
CA GLY A 82 -5.27 -13.81 -1.24
C GLY A 82 -6.51 -14.67 -1.43
N TYR A 83 -7.10 -15.16 -0.34
CA TYR A 83 -8.36 -15.93 -0.40
C TYR A 83 -9.50 -15.14 -1.07
N ILE A 84 -9.67 -13.87 -0.71
CA ILE A 84 -10.68 -12.98 -1.31
C ILE A 84 -10.39 -12.78 -2.80
N ALA A 85 -9.13 -12.61 -3.19
CA ALA A 85 -8.73 -12.47 -4.59
C ALA A 85 -9.01 -13.73 -5.42
N ASP A 86 -8.76 -14.90 -4.85
CA ASP A 86 -8.92 -16.18 -5.55
C ASP A 86 -10.38 -16.61 -5.67
N LYS A 87 -11.21 -16.33 -4.66
CA LYS A 87 -12.58 -16.91 -4.57
C LYS A 87 -13.70 -15.91 -4.80
N LEU A 88 -13.49 -14.61 -4.55
CA LEU A 88 -14.58 -13.64 -4.51
C LEU A 88 -14.45 -12.55 -5.59
N LEU A 89 -13.33 -11.83 -5.61
CA LEU A 89 -13.21 -10.59 -6.40
C LEU A 89 -12.41 -10.74 -7.70
N GLY A 90 -11.47 -11.69 -7.74
CA GLY A 90 -10.46 -11.76 -8.78
C GLY A 90 -9.31 -10.76 -8.57
N GLN A 91 -8.12 -11.12 -9.07
CA GLN A 91 -6.86 -10.40 -8.80
C GLN A 91 -6.91 -8.89 -9.11
N LYS A 92 -7.42 -8.51 -10.30
CA LYS A 92 -7.48 -7.10 -10.72
C LYS A 92 -8.31 -6.23 -9.77
N LYS A 93 -9.48 -6.72 -9.34
CA LYS A 93 -10.35 -5.97 -8.43
C LYS A 93 -9.77 -5.91 -7.03
N SER A 94 -9.16 -6.99 -6.54
CA SER A 94 -8.48 -7.01 -5.25
C SER A 94 -7.33 -5.99 -5.19
N VAL A 95 -6.52 -5.89 -6.24
CA VAL A 95 -5.45 -4.87 -6.33
C VAL A 95 -6.04 -3.46 -6.29
N LEU A 96 -7.12 -3.19 -7.02
CA LEU A 96 -7.77 -1.88 -7.02
C LEU A 96 -8.33 -1.51 -5.64
N VAL A 97 -9.04 -2.43 -4.99
CA VAL A 97 -9.59 -2.22 -3.64
C VAL A 97 -8.46 -2.02 -2.63
N GLY A 98 -7.39 -2.82 -2.70
CA GLY A 98 -6.20 -2.64 -1.87
C GLY A 98 -5.54 -1.27 -2.06
N GLY A 99 -5.41 -0.80 -3.31
CA GLY A 99 -4.89 0.52 -3.62
C GLY A 99 -5.77 1.66 -3.07
N ILE A 100 -7.10 1.52 -3.13
CA ILE A 100 -8.03 2.49 -2.52
C ILE A 100 -7.89 2.51 -0.99
N LEU A 101 -7.83 1.34 -0.35
CA LEU A 101 -7.62 1.24 1.10
C LEU A 101 -6.29 1.86 1.53
N LEU A 102 -5.22 1.63 0.76
CA LEU A 102 -3.91 2.24 1.00
C LEU A 102 -3.97 3.76 0.88
N ALA A 103 -4.67 4.30 -0.12
CA ALA A 103 -4.84 5.73 -0.30
C ALA A 103 -5.64 6.36 0.85
N ILE A 104 -6.70 5.69 1.33
CA ILE A 104 -7.46 6.12 2.51
C ILE A 104 -6.55 6.13 3.75
N GLY A 105 -5.78 5.07 3.99
CA GLY A 105 -4.83 5.00 5.11
C GLY A 105 -3.80 6.13 5.09
N HIS A 106 -3.19 6.40 3.94
CA HIS A 106 -2.26 7.54 3.82
C HIS A 106 -2.96 8.89 4.00
N SER A 107 -4.20 9.02 3.52
CA SER A 107 -5.00 10.24 3.73
C SER A 107 -5.26 10.48 5.22
N THR A 108 -5.49 9.44 6.03
CA THR A 108 -5.67 9.62 7.47
C THR A 108 -4.42 10.15 8.18
N LEU A 109 -3.23 9.83 7.68
CA LEU A 109 -1.96 10.36 8.21
C LEU A 109 -1.61 11.74 7.65
N ALA A 110 -2.12 12.08 6.46
CA ALA A 110 -1.81 13.34 5.78
C ALA A 110 -2.68 14.52 6.25
N ILE A 111 -3.86 14.26 6.79
CA ILE A 111 -4.78 15.31 7.22
C ILE A 111 -4.51 15.63 8.70
N GLU A 112 -3.91 16.79 8.94
CA GLU A 112 -3.83 17.40 10.27
C GLU A 112 -5.21 17.95 10.66
N GLN A 113 -5.85 17.42 11.71
CA GLN A 113 -7.12 17.95 12.22
C GLN A 113 -7.06 18.22 13.72
N MET A 114 -7.46 19.42 14.13
CA MET A 114 -7.48 19.86 15.54
C MET A 114 -8.42 19.05 16.47
N TRP A 115 -9.27 18.15 15.95
CA TRP A 115 -10.18 17.32 16.76
C TRP A 115 -9.68 15.88 16.96
N ALA A 116 -8.58 15.52 16.31
CA ALA A 116 -7.99 14.18 16.39
C ALA A 116 -6.96 14.04 17.53
N PHE A 117 -6.74 15.11 18.31
CA PHE A 117 -5.80 15.19 19.43
C PHE A 117 -6.48 15.84 20.63
#